data_AF-A0A6V7JH28-F1
#
_entry.id   AF-A0A6V7JH28-F1
#
_cell.length_a   1.000
_cell.length_b   1.000
_cell.length_c   1.000
_cell.angle_alpha   90.00
_cell.angle_beta   90.00
_cell.angle_gamma   90.00
#
_symmetry.space_group_name_H-M   'P 1'
#
loop_
_entity.id
_entity.type
_entity.pdbx_description
1 polymer ?
#
loop_
_entity_poly.entity_id
_entity_poly.type
_entity_poly.pdbx_seq_one_letter_code
_entity_poly.pdbx_strand_id
1 'polypeptide(L)'
;VFAVVTSEPSGRGWRIAIYCDESVPLFGPSLPCPPVFEDPYNFREFLLVKLINGEKATFDTPTFSRKRERTLDALLRDLYQEHTQDAKGN
;
A
#
# COMPACT_ATOMS: atom_id res chain seq x y z
N VAL A 1 7.02 2.96 -2.19
CA VAL A 1 7.55 1.69 -1.63
C VAL A 1 8.24 0.95 -2.76
N PHE A 2 9.44 0.44 -2.52
CA PHE A 2 10.23 -0.33 -3.47
C PHE A 2 10.62 -1.66 -2.84
N ALA A 3 10.60 -2.73 -3.63
CA ALA A 3 11.17 -4.02 -3.29
C ALA A 3 12.31 -4.32 -4.26
N VAL A 4 13.52 -4.51 -3.74
CA VAL A 4 14.69 -4.92 -4.51
C VAL A 4 14.88 -6.41 -4.29
N VAL A 5 14.92 -7.17 -5.38
CA VAL A 5 15.06 -8.63 -5.36
C VAL A 5 16.33 -9.03 -6.09
N THR A 6 17.16 -9.82 -5.44
CA THR A 6 18.40 -10.38 -6.03
C THR A 6 18.40 -11.89 -5.90
N SER A 7 18.77 -12.62 -6.94
CA SER A 7 19.03 -14.06 -6.85
C SER A 7 20.25 -14.31 -5.97
N GLU A 8 20.19 -15.30 -5.07
CA GLU A 8 21.34 -15.64 -4.25
C GLU A 8 22.47 -16.27 -5.11
N PRO A 9 23.75 -15.99 -4.80
CA PRO A 9 24.88 -16.53 -5.56
C PRO A 9 24.96 -18.06 -5.59
N SER A 10 24.36 -18.73 -4.59
CA SER A 10 24.26 -20.18 -4.50
C SER A 10 23.35 -20.80 -5.57
N GLY A 11 22.60 -19.98 -6.32
CA GLY A 11 21.56 -20.43 -7.24
C GLY A 11 20.29 -20.92 -6.54
N ARG A 12 20.22 -20.85 -5.21
CA ARG A 12 19.06 -21.25 -4.41
C ARG A 12 18.51 -20.05 -3.65
N GLY A 13 17.36 -19.57 -4.12
CA GLY A 13 16.55 -18.56 -3.46
C GLY A 13 16.78 -17.12 -3.92
N TRP A 14 15.98 -16.24 -3.32
CA TRP A 14 15.92 -14.81 -3.61
C TRP A 14 16.04 -14.02 -2.32
N ARG A 15 16.95 -13.05 -2.32
CA ARG A 15 17.07 -12.05 -1.25
C ARG A 15 16.25 -10.83 -1.59
N ILE A 16 15.63 -10.27 -0.57
CA ILE A 16 14.78 -9.09 -0.73
C ILE A 16 15.17 -7.98 0.26
N ALA A 17 15.17 -6.75 -0.23
CA ALA A 17 15.22 -5.54 0.58
C ALA A 17 14.00 -4.66 0.27
N ILE A 18 13.42 -4.05 1.31
CA ILE A 18 12.29 -3.13 1.17
C ILE A 18 12.76 -1.73 1.50
N TYR A 19 12.40 -0.77 0.66
CA TYR A 19 12.70 0.64 0.86
C TYR A 19 11.43 1.48 0.73
N CYS A 20 11.23 2.43 1.62
CA CYS A 20 10.11 3.36 1.56
C CYS A 20 10.51 4.72 2.11
N ASP A 21 9.70 5.73 1.77
CA ASP A 21 9.77 7.04 2.42
C ASP A 21 9.49 6.89 3.93
N GLU A 22 10.13 7.70 4.76
CA GLU A 22 10.02 7.64 6.22
C GLU A 22 8.60 7.97 6.73
N SER A 23 7.80 8.69 5.93
CA SER A 23 6.40 8.98 6.26
C SER A 23 5.47 7.78 6.09
N VAL A 24 5.94 6.70 5.45
CA VAL A 24 5.15 5.47 5.28
C VAL A 24 5.19 4.66 6.58
N PRO A 25 4.05 4.36 7.22
CA PRO A 25 4.03 3.55 8.43
C PRO A 25 4.51 2.12 8.17
N LEU A 26 4.93 1.41 9.22
CA LEU A 26 5.32 0.01 9.10
C LEU A 26 4.17 -0.83 8.52
N PHE A 27 4.48 -1.69 7.55
CA PHE A 27 3.52 -2.59 6.91
C PHE A 27 4.05 -4.02 6.85
N GLY A 28 3.17 -5.00 7.07
CA GLY A 28 3.52 -6.41 7.08
C GLY A 28 3.48 -7.07 5.70
N PRO A 29 3.89 -8.35 5.61
CA PRO A 29 4.57 -9.14 6.64
C PRO A 29 5.99 -8.62 6.96
N SER A 30 6.53 -8.96 8.13
CA SER A 30 7.93 -8.64 8.47
C SER A 30 8.88 -9.44 7.59
N LEU A 31 10.05 -8.88 7.28
CA LEU A 31 11.08 -9.61 6.56
C LEU A 31 11.56 -10.82 7.40
N PRO A 32 11.86 -11.96 6.77
CA PRO A 32 12.53 -13.06 7.48
C PRO A 32 13.95 -12.64 7.85
N CYS A 33 14.56 -13.38 8.78
CA CYS A 33 15.95 -13.20 9.19
C CYS A 33 16.70 -14.54 9.01
N PRO A 34 17.52 -14.69 7.96
CA PRO A 34 17.90 -13.69 6.95
C PRO A 34 16.77 -13.37 5.95
N PRO A 35 16.82 -12.22 5.23
CA PRO A 35 15.77 -11.80 4.29
C PRO A 35 15.86 -12.54 2.95
N VAL A 36 15.77 -13.87 3.00
CA VAL A 36 15.96 -14.80 1.87
C VAL A 36 14.79 -15.78 1.83
N PHE A 37 14.34 -16.10 0.62
CA PHE A 37 13.30 -17.10 0.36
C PHE A 37 13.81 -18.14 -0.62
N GLU A 38 13.69 -19.43 -0.30
CA GLU A 38 14.08 -20.52 -1.21
C GLU A 38 12.88 -21.09 -1.98
N ASP A 39 11.69 -21.13 -1.36
CA ASP A 39 10.47 -21.57 -2.00
C ASP A 39 9.86 -20.44 -2.85
N PRO A 40 9.74 -20.61 -4.19
CA PRO A 40 9.16 -19.60 -5.07
C PRO A 40 7.69 -19.28 -4.75
N TYR A 41 6.92 -20.25 -4.24
CA TYR A 41 5.51 -20.02 -3.92
C TYR A 41 5.34 -19.15 -2.69
N ASN A 42 6.05 -19.48 -1.60
CA ASN A 42 6.12 -18.64 -0.41
C ASN A 42 6.65 -17.24 -0.75
N PHE A 43 7.71 -17.13 -1.56
CA PHE A 43 8.26 -15.84 -1.96
C PHE A 43 7.24 -14.99 -2.72
N ARG A 44 6.50 -15.58 -3.65
CA ARG A 44 5.44 -14.91 -4.41
C ARG A 44 4.33 -14.42 -3.48
N GLU A 45 3.85 -15.26 -2.56
CA GLU A 45 2.81 -14.88 -1.62
C GLU A 45 3.27 -13.73 -0.72
N PHE A 46 4.48 -13.85 -0.15
CA PHE A 46 5.10 -12.79 0.65
C PHE A 46 5.16 -11.47 -0.11
N LEU A 47 5.67 -11.47 -1.34
CA LEU A 47 5.80 -10.28 -2.18
C LEU A 47 4.45 -9.60 -2.43
N LEU A 48 3.44 -10.37 -2.81
CA LEU A 48 2.11 -9.83 -3.11
C LEU A 48 1.50 -9.18 -1.87
N VAL A 49 1.49 -9.89 -0.73
CA VAL A 49 0.95 -9.36 0.52
C VAL A 49 1.74 -8.13 0.97
N LYS A 50 3.09 -8.19 0.91
CA LYS A 50 3.97 -7.10 1.33
C LYS A 50 3.76 -5.84 0.50
N LEU A 51 3.66 -5.96 -0.82
CA LEU A 51 3.49 -4.80 -1.71
C LEU A 51 2.09 -4.20 -1.63
N ILE A 52 1.03 -5.03 -1.52
CA ILE A 52 -0.34 -4.54 -1.31
C ILE A 52 -0.44 -3.78 0.02
N ASN A 53 0.13 -4.33 1.10
CA ASN A 53 0.15 -3.65 2.38
C ASN A 53 1.01 -2.38 2.34
N GLY A 54 2.12 -2.41 1.59
CA GLY A 54 2.95 -1.23 1.34
C GLY A 54 2.20 -0.13 0.62
N GLU A 55 1.43 -0.45 -0.41
CA GLU A 55 0.54 0.48 -1.11
C GLU A 55 -0.50 1.07 -0.14
N LYS A 56 -1.21 0.21 0.61
CA LYS A 56 -2.19 0.67 1.61
C LYS A 56 -1.58 1.63 2.62
N ALA A 57 -0.40 1.30 3.15
CA ALA A 57 0.33 2.16 4.07
C ALA A 57 0.69 3.52 3.46
N THR A 58 0.94 3.60 2.15
CA THR A 58 1.20 4.89 1.51
C THR A 58 0.01 5.86 1.60
N PHE A 59 -1.22 5.35 1.72
CA PHE A 59 -2.39 6.23 1.83
C PHE A 59 -2.44 7.06 3.11
N ASP A 60 -1.70 6.64 4.14
CA ASP A 60 -1.63 7.35 5.42
C ASP A 60 -0.52 8.42 5.42
N THR A 61 0.33 8.45 4.39
CA THR A 61 1.30 9.54 4.21
C THR A 61 0.58 10.87 3.95
N PRO A 62 1.15 12.02 4.37
CA PRO A 62 0.53 13.34 4.19
C PRO A 62 0.15 13.67 2.74
N THR A 63 0.92 13.16 1.77
CA THR A 63 0.69 13.40 0.35
C THR A 63 -0.62 12.77 -0.15
N PHE A 64 -0.91 11.55 0.30
CA PHE A 64 -2.10 10.83 -0.14
C PHE A 64 -3.30 11.09 0.79
N SER A 65 -3.09 11.12 2.11
CA SER A 65 -4.18 11.34 3.08
C SER A 65 -4.88 12.68 2.86
N ARG A 66 -4.13 13.77 2.66
CA ARG A 66 -4.70 15.10 2.38
C ARG A 66 -5.47 15.15 1.06
N LYS A 67 -4.98 14.49 0.01
CA LYS A 67 -5.71 14.42 -1.28
C LYS A 67 -7.02 13.66 -1.11
N ARG A 68 -6.97 12.51 -0.42
CA ARG A 68 -8.13 11.67 -0.13
C ARG A 68 -9.19 12.41 0.68
N GLU A 69 -8.78 13.15 1.71
CA GLU A 69 -9.68 13.97 2.52
C GLU A 69 -10.39 15.06 1.69
N ARG A 70 -9.65 15.78 0.83
CA ARG A 70 -10.25 16.79 -0.07
C ARG A 70 -11.26 16.17 -1.05
N THR A 71 -10.93 15.01 -1.64
CA THR A 71 -11.84 14.30 -2.53
C THR A 71 -13.08 13.82 -1.79
N LEU A 72 -12.93 13.30 -0.56
CA LEU A 72 -14.05 12.88 0.27
C LEU A 72 -14.97 14.06 0.61
N ASP A 73 -14.42 15.21 1.02
CA ASP A 73 -15.20 16.42 1.29
C ASP A 73 -15.97 16.89 0.05
N ALA A 74 -15.34 16.88 -1.13
CA ALA A 74 -16.01 17.23 -2.38
C ALA A 74 -17.19 16.29 -2.69
N LEU A 75 -16.97 14.97 -2.63
CA LEU A 75 -18.02 13.97 -2.89
C LEU A 75 -19.17 14.07 -1.89
N LEU A 76 -18.89 14.33 -0.61
CA LEU A 76 -19.92 14.51 0.42
C LEU A 76 -20.75 15.78 0.19
N ARG A 77 -20.11 16.88 -0.24
CA ARG A 77 -20.81 18.11 -0.58
C ARG A 77 -21.72 17.93 -1.79
N ASP A 78 -21.22 17.25 -2.83
CA ASP A 78 -21.98 16.96 -4.04
C ASP A 78 -23.22 16.12 -3.70
N LEU A 79 -23.04 15.04 -2.92
CA LEU A 79 -24.13 14.18 -2.44
C LEU A 79 -25.18 14.97 -1.63
N TYR A 80 -24.73 15.86 -0.75
CA TYR A 80 -25.64 16.69 0.06
C TYR A 80 -26.43 17.67 -0.81
N GLN A 81 -25.80 18.29 -1.82
CA GLN A 81 -26.46 19.21 -2.73
C GLN A 81 -27.53 18.50 -3.58
N GLU A 82 -27.23 17.31 -4.10
CA GLU A 82 -28.18 16.49 -4.85
C GLU A 82 -29.44 16.19 -4.00
N HIS A 83 -29.25 15.63 -2.80
CA HIS A 83 -30.37 15.29 -1.92
C HIS A 83 -31.18 16.49 -1.41
N THR A 84 -30.56 17.66 -1.22
CA THR A 84 -31.28 18.86 -0.78
C THR A 84 -31.99 19.59 -1.92
N GLN A 85 -31.58 19.39 -3.17
CA GLN A 85 -32.28 19.91 -4.35
C GLN A 85 -33.52 19.06 -4.67
N ASP A 86 -33.43 17.73 -4.59
CA ASP A 86 -34.57 16.82 -4.78
C ASP A 86 -35.68 17.08 -3.75
N ALA A 87 -35.32 17.39 -2.51
CA ALA A 87 -36.28 17.71 -1.45
C ALA A 87 -37.01 19.05 -1.64
N LYS A 88 -36.53 19.94 -2.53
CA LYS A 88 -37.18 21.23 -2.85
C LYS A 88 -38.00 21.19 -4.13
N GLY A 89 -37.88 20.12 -4.92
CA GLY A 89 -38.59 19.92 -6.18
C GLY A 89 -39.89 19.11 -6.07
N ASN A 90 -40.27 18.68 -4.86
CA ASN A 90 -41.45 17.88 -4.56
C ASN A 90 -42.33 18.58 -3.51
#